data_AF-A0A918JB22-F1
#
_entry.id   AF-A0A918JB22-F1
#
_cell.length_a   1.000
_cell.length_b   1.000
_cell.length_c   1.000
_cell.angle_alpha   90.00
_cell.angle_beta   90.00
_cell.angle_gamma   90.00
#
_symmetry.space_group_name_H-M   'P 1'
#
loop_
_entity.id
_entity.type
_entity.pdbx_description
1 polymer ?
#
loop_
_entity_poly.entity_id
_entity_poly.type
_entity_poly.pdbx_seq_one_letter_code
_entity_poly.pdbx_strand_id
1 'polypeptide(L)' 'MLHAFLDALRAGGVQTVHLGMVTANTRARAFYDRLGFHVIPVPDLGPLTYLGRATAVD' A
#
# COMPACT_ATOMS: atom_id res chain seq x y z
N MET A 1 10.57 3.35 8.90
CA MET A 1 9.46 2.45 9.26
C MET A 1 8.95 1.70 8.03
N LEU A 2 8.26 2.33 7.07
CA LEU A 2 7.70 1.57 5.93
C LEU A 2 8.76 0.96 4.99
N HIS A 3 9.86 1.67 4.69
CA HIS A 3 10.93 1.11 3.86
C HIS A 3 11.52 -0.18 4.45
N ALA A 4 11.84 -0.18 5.75
CA ALA A 4 12.35 -1.38 6.43
C ALA A 4 11.35 -2.56 6.39
N PHE A 5 10.04 -2.28 6.45
CA PHE A 5 9.01 -3.31 6.29
C PHE A 5 9.00 -3.89 4.86
N LEU A 6 9.09 -3.03 3.85
CA LEU A 6 9.16 -3.46 2.44
C LEU A 6 10.43 -4.27 2.15
N ASP A 7 11.57 -3.86 2.71
CA ASP A 7 12.84 -4.58 2.59
C ASP A 7 12.75 -5.98 3.22
N ALA A 8 12.11 -6.09 4.40
CA ALA A 8 11.90 -7.38 5.06
C ALA A 8 11.00 -8.30 4.23
N LEU A 9 9.92 -7.77 3.65
CA LEU A 9 9.06 -8.53 2.74
C LEU A 9 9.83 -9.02 1.51
N ARG A 10 10.64 -8.15 0.90
CA ARG A 10 11.48 -8.49 -0.24
C ARG A 10 12.51 -9.57 0.12
N ALA A 11 13.17 -9.45 1.26
CA ALA A 11 14.12 -10.45 1.76
C ALA A 11 13.45 -11.82 1.98
N GLY A 12 12.17 -11.83 2.34
CA GLY A 12 11.33 -13.04 2.43
C GLY A 12 10.77 -13.55 1.09
N GLY A 13 11.17 -12.96 -0.04
CA GLY A 13 10.69 -13.35 -1.38
C GLY A 13 9.30 -12.84 -1.76
N VAL A 14 8.71 -11.95 -0.95
CA VAL A 14 7.39 -11.37 -1.25
C VAL A 14 7.54 -10.23 -2.25
N GLN A 15 6.84 -10.33 -3.38
CA GLN A 15 6.98 -9.39 -4.51
C GLN A 15 6.06 -8.16 -4.40
N THR A 16 4.90 -8.31 -3.76
CA THR A 16 3.86 -7.26 -3.71
C THR A 16 3.17 -7.24 -2.35
N VAL A 17 2.74 -6.06 -1.91
CA VAL A 17 1.98 -5.89 -0.65
C VAL A 17 0.80 -4.96 -0.87
N HIS A 18 -0.26 -5.16 -0.10
CA HIS A 18 -1.41 -4.26 -0.06
C HIS A 18 -1.75 -3.83 1.37
N LEU A 19 -2.53 -2.76 1.49
CA LEU A 19 -3.10 -2.28 2.75
C LEU A 19 -4.48 -1.68 2.51
N GLY A 20 -5.32 -1.73 3.55
CA GLY A 20 -6.57 -0.99 3.60
C GLY A 20 -6.40 0.31 4.39
N MET A 21 -7.04 1.38 3.93
CA MET A 21 -7.18 2.63 4.69
C MET A 21 -8.61 3.13 4.62
N VAL A 22 -9.05 3.88 5.64
CA VAL A 22 -10.36 4.55 5.60
C VAL A 22 -10.36 5.60 4.48
N THR A 23 -11.28 5.52 3.54
CA THR A 23 -11.35 6.35 2.32
C THR A 23 -11.34 7.85 2.63
N ALA A 24 -12.00 8.26 3.72
CA ALA A 24 -12.04 9.67 4.14
C ALA A 24 -10.69 10.23 4.63
N ASN A 25 -9.70 9.39 4.93
CA ASN A 25 -8.39 9.81 5.44
C ASN A 25 -7.44 10.23 4.29
N THR A 26 -7.71 11.39 3.70
CA THR A 26 -6.93 11.93 2.56
C THR A 26 -5.46 12.19 2.89
N ARG A 27 -5.12 12.44 4.16
CA ARG A 27 -3.72 12.58 4.60
C ARG A 27 -2.96 11.27 4.50
N ALA A 28 -3.57 10.16 4.93
CA ALA A 28 -3.00 8.84 4.74
C ALA A 28 -2.87 8.50 3.24
N ARG A 29 -3.89 8.83 2.44
CA ARG A 29 -3.84 8.64 0.97
C ARG A 29 -2.60 9.30 0.35
N ALA A 30 -2.36 10.57 0.66
CA ALA A 30 -1.22 11.33 0.14
C ALA A 30 0.14 10.80 0.67
N PHE A 31 0.17 10.24 1.88
CA PHE A 31 1.35 9.55 2.39
C PHE A 31 1.69 8.31 1.57
N TYR A 32 0.69 7.47 1.28
CA TYR A 32 0.88 6.26 0.49
C TYR A 32 1.20 6.56 -0.99
N ASP A 33 0.65 7.65 -1.56
CA ASP A 33 1.04 8.14 -2.90
C ASP A 33 2.54 8.38 -3.02
N ARG A 34 3.12 9.13 -2.07
CA ARG A 34 4.57 9.43 -2.06
C ARG A 34 5.43 8.18 -1.93
N LEU A 35 4.84 7.10 -1.42
CA LEU A 35 5.46 5.79 -1.28
C LEU A 35 5.13 4.86 -2.45
N GLY A 36 4.58 5.36 -3.56
CA GLY A 36 4.35 4.57 -4.78
C GLY A 36 3.20 3.56 -4.68
N PHE A 37 2.32 3.67 -3.68
CA PHE A 37 1.12 2.85 -3.61
C PHE A 37 0.06 3.35 -4.60
N HIS A 38 -0.62 2.43 -5.28
CA HIS A 38 -1.72 2.69 -6.20
C HIS A 38 -3.01 2.00 -5.74
N VAL A 39 -4.16 2.46 -6.22
CA VAL A 39 -5.45 1.85 -5.89
C VAL A 39 -5.57 0.47 -6.50
N ILE A 40 -6.00 -0.51 -5.69
CA ILE A 40 -6.44 -1.82 -6.18
C ILE A 40 -7.97 -1.77 -6.27
N PRO A 41 -8.56 -1.99 -7.46
CA PRO A 41 -10.01 -2.11 -7.59
C PRO A 41 -10.49 -3.37 -6.86
N VAL A 42 -11.30 -3.19 -5.82
CA VAL A 42 -11.97 -4.29 -5.12
C VAL A 42 -13.45 -3.91 -5.00
N PRO A 43 -14.39 -4.82 -5.29
CA PRO A 43 -15.81 -4.56 -5.15
C PRO A 43 -16.24 -4.50 -3.67
N ASP A 44 -17.33 -3.78 -3.40
CA ASP A 44 -18.06 -3.78 -2.12
C ASP A 44 -17.23 -3.46 -0.85
N LEU A 45 -16.34 -2.46 -0.95
CA LEU A 45 -15.34 -2.16 0.10
C LEU A 45 -15.84 -1.38 1.33
N GLY A 46 -17.11 -0.99 1.36
CA GLY A 46 -17.62 -0.10 2.42
C GLY A 46 -16.76 1.18 2.55
N PRO A 47 -16.31 1.57 3.76
CA PRO A 47 -15.59 2.82 3.97
C PRO A 47 -14.08 2.73 3.67
N LEU A 48 -13.60 1.63 3.09
CA LEU A 48 -12.16 1.40 2.87
C LEU A 48 -11.74 1.61 1.41
N THR A 49 -10.50 2.02 1.25
CA THR A 49 -9.74 1.99 -0.01
C THR A 49 -8.57 1.04 0.17
N TYR A 50 -8.39 0.12 -0.78
CA TYR A 50 -7.23 -0.78 -0.81
C TYR A 50 -6.17 -0.24 -1.75
N LEU A 51 -4.93 -0.23 -1.28
CA LEU A 51 -3.78 0.24 -2.03
C LEU A 51 -2.72 -0.86 -2.12
N GLY A 52 -2.00 -0.94 -3.23
CA GLY A 52 -0.93 -1.90 -3.47
C GLY A 52 0.33 -1.28 -4.04
N ARG A 53 1.45 -1.98 -3.90
CA ARG A 53 2.70 -1.73 -4.64
C ARG A 53 3.60 -2.96 -4.67
N ALA A 54 4.61 -2.92 -5.54
CA ALA A 54 5.75 -3.82 -5.44
C ALA A 54 6.59 -3.53 -4.18
N THR A 55 7.18 -4.58 -3.61
CA THR A 55 8.14 -4.45 -2.49
C THR A 55 9.50 -3.95 -2.95
N ALA A 56 9.82 -4.12 -4.24
CA ALA A 56 10.95 -3.45 -4.86
C ALA A 56 10.73 -1.92 -4.91
N VAL A 57 11.84 -1.20 -4.85
CA VAL A 57 11.93 0.20 -5.24
C VAL A 57 12.53 0.17 -6.65
N ASP A 58 11.88 0.83 -7.60
CA ASP A 58 12.48 1.11 -8.91
C ASP A 58 13.63 2.11 -8.75
#